data_AF-A0A7C1Q9D7-F1
#
_entry.id   AF-A0A7C1Q9D7-F1
#
_cell.length_a   1.000
_cell.length_b   1.000
_cell.length_c   1.000
_cell.angle_alpha   90.00
_cell.angle_beta   90.00
_cell.angle_gamma   90.00
#
_symmetry.space_group_name_H-M   'P 1'
#
loop_
_entity.id
_entity.type
_entity.pdbx_description
1 polymer ?
#
loop_
_entity_poly.entity_id
_entity_poly.type
_entity_poly.pdbx_seq_one_letter_code
_entity_poly.pdbx_strand_id
1 'polypeptide(L)'
;MRVKIEQVRVLRVSDGRPLGTVRGEEEKTTRGVGLELFGKPRKMDMEFYGLDSLDFGSKRFLGTLMGQTTVEALNKVHKELRGIIARPDSNWYSAQKFKILSAETGMAAINAGKADGIAPGDRFNVYAVESGVLVGKINVITVWSDHVSQTQIITGQETIRPGDKIMPEF
;
A
#
# COMPACT_ATOMS: atom_id res chain seq x y z
N MET A 1 10.35 -7.12 22.26
CA MET A 1 11.37 -7.49 21.26
C MET A 1 10.99 -6.83 19.94
N ARG A 2 11.96 -6.18 19.26
CA ARG A 2 11.71 -5.29 18.12
C ARG A 2 12.49 -5.81 16.91
N VAL A 3 11.78 -6.05 15.80
CA VAL A 3 12.39 -6.45 14.52
C VAL A 3 12.13 -5.34 13.51
N LYS A 4 13.19 -4.91 12.81
CA LYS A 4 13.14 -3.80 11.87
C LYS A 4 13.72 -4.24 10.52
N ILE A 5 12.95 -4.08 9.46
CA ILE A 5 13.41 -4.21 8.07
C ILE A 5 13.56 -2.79 7.53
N GLU A 6 14.81 -2.32 7.44
CA GLU A 6 15.09 -0.88 7.26
C GLU A 6 14.76 -0.34 5.86
N GLN A 7 15.07 -1.07 4.79
CA GLN A 7 14.78 -0.62 3.42
C GLN A 7 14.65 -1.81 2.46
N VAL A 8 13.45 -2.02 1.91
CA VAL A 8 13.25 -2.83 0.71
C VAL A 8 12.96 -1.89 -0.46
N ARG A 9 13.88 -1.82 -1.44
CA ARG A 9 13.70 -1.02 -2.65
C ARG A 9 13.04 -1.85 -3.72
N VAL A 10 11.92 -1.37 -4.25
CA VAL A 10 11.21 -2.00 -5.38
C VAL A 10 11.59 -1.26 -6.65
N LEU A 11 12.08 -1.99 -7.65
CA LEU A 11 12.42 -1.45 -8.96
C LEU A 11 11.48 -2.07 -10.00
N ARG A 12 10.96 -1.25 -10.92
CA ARG A 12 10.24 -1.76 -12.09
C ARG A 12 11.26 -2.30 -13.09
N VAL A 13 11.14 -3.57 -13.46
CA VAL A 13 12.13 -4.26 -14.31
C VAL A 13 12.19 -3.69 -15.73
N SER A 14 11.09 -3.11 -16.23
CA SER A 14 11.01 -2.59 -17.60
C SER A 14 11.71 -1.25 -17.84
N ASP A 15 11.81 -0.39 -16.82
CA ASP A 15 12.37 0.97 -16.96
C ASP A 15 13.37 1.35 -15.85
N GLY A 16 13.65 0.44 -14.90
CA GLY A 16 14.58 0.64 -13.80
C GLY A 16 14.12 1.67 -12.76
N ARG A 17 12.90 2.21 -12.86
CA ARG A 17 12.42 3.26 -11.95
C ARG A 17 12.08 2.67 -10.56
N PRO A 18 12.43 3.37 -9.47
CA PRO A 18 12.04 2.96 -8.12
C PRO A 18 10.53 3.15 -7.93
N LEU A 19 9.82 2.05 -7.70
CA LEU A 19 8.37 2.03 -7.45
C LEU A 19 8.02 2.37 -5.99
N GLY A 20 9.00 2.29 -5.09
CA GLY A 20 8.83 2.66 -3.69
C GLY A 20 9.89 2.05 -2.78
N THR A 21 9.87 2.50 -1.52
CA THR A 21 10.65 1.92 -0.44
C THR A 21 9.68 1.42 0.62
N VAL A 22 9.71 0.11 0.89
CA VAL A 22 8.86 -0.54 1.89
C VAL A 22 9.65 -0.68 3.18
N ARG A 23 9.01 -0.38 4.32
CA ARG A 23 9.60 -0.49 5.65
C ARG A 23 8.69 -1.32 6.53
N GLY A 24 9.20 -2.43 7.03
CA GLY A 24 8.49 -3.29 7.98
C GLY A 24 9.01 -3.06 9.38
N GLU A 25 8.16 -2.58 10.28
CA GLU A 25 8.49 -2.49 11.71
C GLU A 25 7.36 -3.11 12.53
N GLU A 26 7.74 -4.02 13.43
CA GLU A 26 6.84 -4.68 14.36
C GLU A 26 7.53 -4.87 15.72
N GLU A 27 6.79 -4.53 16.77
CA GLU A 27 7.24 -4.58 18.14
C GLU A 27 6.21 -5.34 18.98
N LYS A 28 6.67 -6.41 19.64
CA LYS A 28 5.84 -7.21 20.54
C LYS A 28 6.42 -7.09 21.95
N THR A 29 5.62 -6.57 22.88
CA THR A 29 6.00 -6.34 24.27
C THR A 29 5.37 -7.40 25.16
N THR A 30 6.20 -8.23 25.77
CA THR A 30 5.74 -9.20 26.77
C THR A 30 5.83 -8.54 28.14
N ARG A 31 4.69 -8.42 28.86
CA ARG A 31 4.71 -8.18 30.30
C ARG A 31 5.07 -9.49 30.99
N GLY A 32 6.15 -9.48 31.79
CA GLY A 32 6.38 -10.49 32.81
C GLY A 32 7.76 -11.15 32.76
N VAL A 33 8.81 -10.40 33.10
CA VAL A 33 10.02 -11.02 33.68
C VAL A 33 9.67 -11.24 35.15
N GLY A 34 9.25 -12.45 35.49
CA GLY A 34 8.74 -12.74 36.83
C GLY A 34 8.88 -14.22 37.14
N LEU A 35 9.73 -14.51 38.13
CA LEU A 35 9.84 -15.83 38.75
C LEU A 35 8.43 -16.37 39.05
N GLU A 36 8.17 -17.64 38.75
CA GLU A 36 7.08 -18.35 39.41
C GLU A 36 7.41 -18.49 40.90
N LEU A 37 6.39 -18.52 41.76
CA LEU A 37 6.44 -18.54 43.24
C LEU A 37 7.33 -19.64 43.88
N PHE A 38 7.96 -20.50 43.08
CA PHE A 38 8.82 -21.60 43.52
C PHE A 38 10.20 -21.64 42.85
N GLY A 39 10.65 -20.56 42.19
CA GLY A 39 12.01 -20.49 41.63
C GLY A 39 12.29 -21.46 40.48
N LYS A 40 11.27 -22.17 39.96
CA LYS A 40 11.40 -22.93 38.72
C LYS A 40 11.42 -21.96 37.54
N PRO A 41 12.42 -22.05 36.63
CA PRO A 41 12.37 -21.31 35.38
C PRO A 41 11.11 -21.72 34.61
N ARG A 42 10.35 -20.73 34.09
CA ARG A 42 9.13 -21.02 33.34
C ARG A 42 9.50 -21.66 32.00
N LYS A 43 8.58 -22.41 31.39
CA LYS A 43 8.77 -22.98 30.04
C LYS A 43 9.18 -21.94 28.99
N MET A 44 8.72 -20.69 29.12
CA MET A 44 9.13 -19.58 28.25
C MET A 44 10.61 -19.19 28.43
N ASP A 45 11.18 -19.29 29.64
CA ASP A 45 12.59 -18.97 29.86
C ASP A 45 13.50 -19.95 29.10
N MET A 46 13.06 -21.20 28.94
CA MET A 46 13.76 -22.20 28.12
C MET A 46 13.69 -21.92 26.62
N GLU A 47 12.68 -21.19 26.12
CA GLU A 47 12.59 -20.82 24.69
C GLU A 47 13.63 -19.76 24.29
N PHE A 48 14.24 -19.08 25.27
CA PHE A 48 15.35 -18.14 25.04
C PHE A 48 16.73 -18.81 25.13
N TYR A 49 16.84 -19.98 25.78
CA TYR A 49 18.07 -20.78 25.82
C TYR A 49 18.23 -21.55 24.49
N GLY A 50 18.90 -20.93 23.52
CA GLY A 50 19.24 -21.58 22.25
C GLY A 50 18.87 -20.80 20.99
N LEU A 51 18.43 -19.55 21.11
CA LEU A 51 18.21 -18.66 19.95
C LEU A 51 19.47 -18.44 19.11
N ASP A 52 20.64 -18.53 19.73
CA ASP A 52 21.97 -18.47 19.10
C ASP A 52 22.32 -19.71 18.26
N SER A 53 21.75 -20.87 18.61
CA SER A 53 21.98 -22.16 17.94
C SER A 53 20.87 -22.56 16.95
N LEU A 54 19.83 -21.73 16.82
CA LEU A 54 18.67 -22.01 15.96
C LEU A 54 18.88 -21.46 14.54
N ASP A 55 18.86 -22.35 13.56
CA ASP A 55 18.90 -21.96 12.15
C ASP A 55 17.70 -21.07 11.79
N PHE A 56 18.00 -19.92 11.18
CA PHE A 56 17.01 -18.97 10.69
C PHE A 56 16.07 -19.64 9.66
N GLY A 57 14.76 -19.51 9.87
CA GLY A 57 13.75 -20.12 9.00
C GLY A 57 13.45 -21.61 9.28
N SER A 58 14.12 -22.24 10.25
CA SER A 58 13.77 -23.60 10.66
C SER A 58 12.38 -23.67 11.33
N LYS A 59 11.72 -24.84 11.29
CA LYS A 59 10.42 -25.03 11.97
C LYS A 59 10.46 -24.68 13.46
N ARG A 60 11.61 -24.92 14.11
CA ARG A 60 11.84 -24.57 15.52
C ARG A 60 11.95 -23.06 15.70
N PHE A 61 12.75 -22.38 14.88
CA PHE A 61 12.84 -20.93 14.88
C PHE A 61 11.48 -20.26 14.63
N LEU A 62 10.74 -20.71 13.61
CA LEU A 62 9.40 -20.19 13.28
C LEU A 62 8.36 -20.43 14.40
N GLY A 63 8.58 -21.44 15.25
CA GLY A 63 7.76 -21.69 16.42
C GLY A 63 8.03 -20.74 17.60
N THR A 64 9.21 -20.09 17.63
CA THR A 64 9.56 -19.12 18.67
C THR A 64 8.83 -17.79 18.49
N LEU A 65 8.74 -17.00 19.56
CA LEU A 65 8.19 -15.64 19.50
C LEU A 65 8.92 -14.75 18.47
N MET A 66 10.25 -14.90 18.35
CA MET A 66 11.07 -14.17 17.37
C MET A 66 10.73 -14.56 15.93
N GLY A 67 10.62 -15.86 15.65
CA GLY A 67 10.29 -16.35 14.31
C GLY A 67 8.88 -15.97 13.89
N GLN A 68 7.91 -16.05 14.81
CA GLN A 68 6.53 -15.59 14.55
C GLN A 68 6.49 -14.10 14.21
N THR A 69 7.14 -13.25 15.00
CA THR A 69 7.21 -11.80 14.72
C THR A 69 7.96 -11.48 13.42
N THR A 70 8.96 -12.29 13.06
CA THR A 70 9.67 -12.12 11.77
C THR A 70 8.77 -12.45 10.59
N VAL A 71 7.94 -13.51 10.70
CA VAL A 71 6.96 -13.88 9.67
C VAL A 71 5.86 -12.83 9.54
N GLU A 72 5.36 -12.30 10.66
CA GLU A 72 4.36 -11.22 10.66
C GLU A 72 4.91 -9.96 9.96
N ALA A 73 6.15 -9.55 10.29
CA ALA A 73 6.82 -8.43 9.64
C ALA A 73 7.04 -8.68 8.13
N LEU A 74 7.45 -9.88 7.73
CA LEU A 74 7.62 -10.27 6.32
C LEU A 74 6.28 -10.25 5.57
N ASN A 75 5.20 -10.73 6.18
CA ASN A 75 3.87 -10.71 5.58
C ASN A 75 3.37 -9.27 5.37
N LYS A 76 3.67 -8.36 6.30
CA LYS A 76 3.36 -6.93 6.17
C LYS A 76 4.12 -6.30 5.00
N VAL A 77 5.43 -6.58 4.89
CA VAL A 77 6.24 -6.15 3.74
C VAL A 77 5.69 -6.72 2.44
N HIS A 78 5.34 -8.00 2.40
CA HIS A 78 4.76 -8.64 1.20
C HIS A 78 3.41 -8.03 0.80
N LYS A 79 2.57 -7.64 1.77
CA LYS A 79 1.31 -6.95 1.51
C LYS A 79 1.53 -5.54 0.94
N GLU A 80 2.49 -4.80 1.48
CA GLU A 80 2.87 -3.48 0.97
C GLU A 80 3.53 -3.57 -0.42
N LEU A 81 4.37 -4.58 -0.65
CA LEU A 81 4.95 -4.88 -1.96
C LEU A 81 3.90 -5.21 -3.01
N ARG A 82 2.88 -6.02 -2.67
CA ARG A 82 1.75 -6.26 -3.59
C ARG A 82 1.01 -4.98 -3.93
N GLY A 83 0.82 -4.06 -2.99
CA GLY A 83 0.20 -2.75 -3.26
C GLY A 83 1.01 -1.89 -4.24
N ILE A 84 2.35 -2.00 -4.22
CA ILE A 84 3.25 -1.26 -5.11
C ILE A 84 3.36 -1.93 -6.48
N ILE A 85 3.52 -3.25 -6.53
CA ILE A 85 3.66 -4.04 -7.77
C ILE A 85 2.33 -4.07 -8.53
N ALA A 86 1.19 -4.08 -7.83
CA ALA A 86 -0.13 -4.04 -8.43
C ALA A 86 -0.58 -2.61 -8.78
N ARG A 87 0.33 -1.61 -8.88
CA ARG A 87 -0.01 -0.39 -9.61
C ARG A 87 -0.33 -0.79 -11.04
N PRO A 88 -1.59 -0.70 -11.46
CA PRO A 88 -1.98 -1.30 -12.70
C PRO A 88 -1.33 -0.58 -13.88
N ASP A 89 -0.93 -1.30 -14.92
CA ASP A 89 -0.42 -0.66 -16.14
C ASP A 89 -1.49 0.25 -16.78
N SER A 90 -1.08 1.17 -17.64
CA SER A 90 -1.96 2.02 -18.46
C SER A 90 -3.13 1.25 -19.09
N ASN A 91 -2.88 0.01 -19.49
CA ASN A 91 -3.85 -0.87 -20.12
C ASN A 91 -4.95 -1.34 -19.15
N TRP A 92 -4.64 -1.49 -17.86
CA TRP A 92 -5.64 -1.83 -16.83
C TRP A 92 -6.54 -0.63 -16.52
N TYR A 93 -5.97 0.58 -16.45
CA TYR A 93 -6.78 1.80 -16.29
C TYR A 93 -7.66 2.07 -17.51
N SER A 94 -7.25 1.61 -18.69
CA SER A 94 -8.05 1.71 -19.91
C SER A 94 -9.18 0.67 -19.94
N ALA A 95 -8.97 -0.49 -19.32
CA ALA A 95 -9.98 -1.53 -19.14
C ALA A 95 -11.03 -1.13 -18.09
N GLN A 96 -10.59 -0.51 -16.99
CA GLN A 96 -11.47 0.05 -15.99
C GLN A 96 -12.10 1.35 -16.53
N LYS A 97 -13.43 1.36 -16.67
CA LYS A 97 -14.17 2.52 -17.20
C LYS A 97 -14.29 3.61 -16.13
N PHE A 98 -13.17 4.20 -15.74
CA PHE A 98 -13.14 5.31 -14.78
C PHE A 98 -13.66 6.60 -15.41
N LYS A 99 -14.42 7.34 -14.64
CA LYS A 99 -15.22 8.48 -15.04
C LYS A 99 -15.33 9.50 -13.91
N ILE A 100 -15.62 10.72 -14.32
CA ILE A 100 -16.02 11.79 -13.41
C ILE A 100 -17.47 11.59 -12.99
N LEU A 101 -17.72 11.56 -11.69
CA LEU A 101 -19.05 11.46 -11.09
C LEU A 101 -19.70 12.84 -10.97
N SER A 102 -18.94 13.82 -10.49
CA SER A 102 -19.36 15.20 -10.36
C SER A 102 -18.17 16.12 -10.56
N ALA A 103 -18.43 17.31 -11.10
CA ALA A 103 -17.44 18.38 -11.21
C ALA A 103 -18.07 19.64 -10.60
N GLU A 104 -17.48 20.12 -9.52
CA GLU A 104 -17.80 21.38 -8.85
C GLU A 104 -16.65 22.37 -9.03
N THR A 105 -16.82 23.61 -8.60
CA THR A 105 -15.84 24.68 -8.81
C THR A 105 -14.46 24.32 -8.23
N GLY A 106 -13.55 23.86 -9.08
CA GLY A 106 -12.17 23.47 -8.73
C GLY A 106 -12.00 22.06 -8.16
N MET A 107 -13.09 21.30 -7.99
CA MET A 107 -13.09 19.96 -7.41
C MET A 107 -13.88 18.99 -8.27
N ALA A 108 -13.47 17.74 -8.35
CA ALA A 108 -14.24 16.69 -9.01
C ALA A 108 -14.21 15.39 -8.21
N ALA A 109 -15.32 14.65 -8.22
CA ALA A 109 -15.38 13.30 -7.69
C ALA A 109 -15.23 12.28 -8.83
N ILE A 110 -14.50 11.20 -8.59
CA ILE A 110 -14.26 10.13 -9.56
C ILE A 110 -14.72 8.78 -9.02
N ASN A 111 -15.16 7.88 -9.90
CA ASN A 111 -15.59 6.51 -9.56
C ASN A 111 -14.41 5.53 -9.47
N ALA A 112 -13.33 5.97 -8.83
CA ALA A 112 -12.13 5.18 -8.66
C ALA A 112 -11.55 5.46 -7.28
N GLY A 113 -11.17 4.40 -6.56
CA GLY A 113 -10.71 4.51 -5.17
C GLY A 113 -9.59 3.56 -4.81
N LYS A 114 -9.51 3.21 -3.53
CA LYS A 114 -8.43 2.41 -2.97
C LYS A 114 -8.37 1.00 -3.55
N ALA A 115 -9.52 0.36 -3.77
CA ALA A 115 -9.59 -0.97 -4.39
C ALA A 115 -9.17 -0.92 -5.86
N ASP A 116 -9.27 0.25 -6.48
CA ASP A 116 -8.87 0.52 -7.84
C ASP A 116 -7.39 0.96 -7.98
N GLY A 117 -6.62 0.89 -6.88
CA GLY A 117 -5.20 1.24 -6.89
C GLY A 117 -4.91 2.74 -6.94
N ILE A 118 -5.91 3.60 -6.67
CA ILE A 118 -5.71 5.04 -6.59
C ILE A 118 -5.17 5.45 -5.21
N ALA A 119 -4.18 6.34 -5.23
CA ALA A 119 -3.62 6.98 -4.05
C ALA A 119 -3.73 8.51 -4.12
N PRO A 120 -3.78 9.21 -2.98
CA PRO A 120 -3.60 10.67 -2.94
C PRO A 120 -2.30 11.10 -3.63
N GLY A 121 -2.39 12.14 -4.46
CA GLY A 121 -1.30 12.66 -5.29
C GLY A 121 -1.21 12.06 -6.70
N ASP A 122 -2.02 11.04 -7.02
CA ASP A 122 -2.11 10.52 -8.38
C ASP A 122 -2.77 11.54 -9.32
N ARG A 123 -2.25 11.66 -10.54
CA ARG A 123 -2.74 12.60 -11.56
C ARG A 123 -3.39 11.89 -12.72
N PHE A 124 -4.49 12.45 -13.21
CA PHE A 124 -5.25 11.92 -14.33
C PHE A 124 -5.52 12.98 -15.38
N ASN A 125 -5.44 12.55 -16.64
CA ASN A 125 -5.93 13.24 -17.81
C ASN A 125 -7.41 12.92 -18.00
N VAL A 126 -8.22 13.96 -18.26
CA VAL A 126 -9.66 13.85 -18.48
C VAL A 126 -9.96 13.98 -19.96
N TYR A 127 -10.73 13.04 -20.50
CA TYR A 127 -11.14 12.99 -21.91
C TYR A 127 -12.65 13.08 -22.03
N ALA A 128 -13.12 13.99 -22.90
CA ALA A 128 -14.54 14.12 -23.19
C ALA A 128 -15.10 12.81 -23.75
N VAL A 129 -16.26 12.37 -23.23
CA VAL A 129 -16.91 11.14 -23.74
C VAL A 129 -17.30 11.28 -25.22
N GLU A 130 -17.76 12.47 -25.61
CA GLU A 130 -18.33 12.73 -26.92
C GLU A 130 -17.26 12.79 -28.02
N SER A 131 -16.17 13.53 -27.77
CA SER A 131 -15.14 13.79 -28.78
C SER A 131 -13.86 12.98 -28.57
N GLY A 132 -13.66 12.38 -27.38
CA GLY A 132 -12.40 11.73 -27.01
C GLY A 132 -11.22 12.68 -26.85
N VAL A 133 -11.45 13.99 -26.90
CA VAL A 133 -10.41 15.02 -26.78
C VAL A 133 -10.04 15.22 -25.31
N LEU A 134 -8.76 15.48 -25.04
CA LEU A 134 -8.28 15.87 -23.72
C LEU A 134 -8.92 17.21 -23.31
N VAL A 135 -9.75 17.19 -22.28
CA VAL A 135 -10.48 18.38 -21.79
C VAL A 135 -9.88 18.97 -20.53
N GLY A 136 -9.06 18.23 -19.80
CA GLY A 136 -8.49 18.73 -18.55
C GLY A 136 -7.59 17.75 -17.82
N LYS A 137 -7.13 18.18 -16.65
CA LYS A 137 -6.28 17.40 -15.75
C LYS A 137 -6.77 17.52 -14.32
N ILE A 138 -6.71 16.43 -13.58
CA ILE A 138 -7.13 16.33 -12.19
C ILE A 138 -6.06 15.67 -11.32
N ASN A 139 -6.03 16.03 -10.05
CA ASN A 139 -5.12 15.47 -9.05
C ASN A 139 -5.92 14.92 -7.87
N VAL A 140 -5.65 13.68 -7.45
CA VAL A 140 -6.35 13.07 -6.33
C VAL A 140 -5.90 13.71 -5.02
N ILE A 141 -6.84 14.31 -4.28
CA ILE A 141 -6.56 14.90 -2.95
C ILE A 141 -6.81 13.86 -1.86
N THR A 142 -7.94 13.16 -1.94
CA THR A 142 -8.38 12.26 -0.87
C THR A 142 -9.17 11.11 -1.46
N VAL A 143 -8.94 9.90 -0.95
CA VAL A 143 -9.72 8.71 -1.31
C VAL A 143 -10.80 8.53 -0.24
N TRP A 144 -12.07 8.64 -0.63
CA TRP A 144 -13.20 8.55 0.30
C TRP A 144 -13.61 7.11 0.58
N SER A 145 -13.55 6.23 -0.42
CA SER A 145 -13.96 4.83 -0.29
C SER A 145 -13.16 3.92 -1.22
N ASP A 146 -13.53 2.64 -1.25
CA ASP A 146 -12.90 1.64 -2.11
C ASP A 146 -12.99 2.00 -3.60
N HIS A 147 -14.04 2.73 -4.01
CA HIS A 147 -14.33 3.08 -5.42
C HIS A 147 -14.64 4.56 -5.65
N VAL A 148 -14.35 5.43 -4.70
CA VAL A 148 -14.62 6.87 -4.83
C VAL A 148 -13.48 7.70 -4.27
N SER A 149 -13.05 8.69 -5.04
CA SER A 149 -12.04 9.65 -4.63
C SER A 149 -12.44 11.08 -4.98
N GLN A 150 -11.97 12.02 -4.16
CA GLN A 150 -12.04 13.45 -4.39
C GLN A 150 -10.75 13.93 -5.05
N THR A 151 -10.92 14.74 -6.08
CA THR A 151 -9.84 15.27 -6.91
C THR A 151 -9.94 16.78 -7.02
N GLN A 152 -8.80 17.44 -7.18
CA GLN A 152 -8.68 18.84 -7.55
C GLN A 152 -8.60 18.94 -9.06
N ILE A 153 -9.32 19.89 -9.65
CA ILE A 153 -9.16 20.21 -11.07
C ILE A 153 -7.94 21.14 -11.20
N ILE A 154 -6.93 20.69 -11.94
CA ILE A 154 -5.74 21.49 -12.26
C ILE A 154 -5.99 22.32 -13.52
N THR A 155 -6.67 21.74 -14.51
CA THR A 155 -6.93 22.38 -15.81
C THR A 155 -8.24 21.88 -16.38
N GLY A 156 -8.96 22.73 -17.12
CA GLY A 156 -10.23 22.34 -17.76
C GLY A 156 -11.46 22.47 -16.86
N GLN A 157 -11.46 23.39 -15.89
CA GLN A 157 -12.56 23.55 -14.94
C GLN A 157 -13.92 23.82 -15.59
N GLU A 158 -13.96 24.52 -16.72
CA GLU A 158 -15.20 24.83 -17.45
C GLU A 158 -15.56 23.78 -18.51
N THR A 159 -14.62 22.92 -18.88
CA THR A 159 -14.76 21.93 -19.96
C THR A 159 -15.05 20.53 -19.44
N ILE A 160 -14.59 20.22 -18.22
CA ILE A 160 -14.81 18.93 -17.56
C ILE A 160 -16.29 18.76 -17.20
N ARG A 161 -16.87 17.62 -17.59
CA ARG A 161 -18.27 17.28 -17.32
C ARG A 161 -18.40 15.91 -16.62
N PRO A 162 -19.48 15.70 -15.86
CA PRO A 162 -19.84 14.37 -15.38
C PRO A 162 -19.94 13.36 -16.54
N GLY A 163 -19.36 12.19 -16.35
CA GLY A 163 -19.29 11.12 -17.35
C GLY A 163 -17.97 11.04 -18.11
N ASP A 164 -17.19 12.14 -18.16
CA ASP A 164 -15.89 12.19 -18.84
C ASP A 164 -14.94 11.12 -18.31
N LYS A 165 -14.17 10.52 -19.22
CA LYS A 165 -13.27 9.41 -18.91
C LYS A 165 -11.98 9.95 -18.34
N ILE A 166 -11.40 9.22 -17.39
CA ILE A 166 -10.10 9.58 -16.81
C ILE A 166 -9.06 8.50 -17.13
N MET A 167 -7.84 8.92 -17.43
CA MET A 167 -6.69 8.03 -17.62
C MET A 167 -5.47 8.59 -16.90
N PRO A 168 -4.55 7.75 -16.39
CA PRO A 168 -3.36 8.22 -15.69
C PRO A 168 -2.50 9.16 -16.56
N GLU A 169 -1.93 10.18 -15.94
CA GLU A 169 -0.89 11.02 -16.54
C GLU A 169 0.48 10.33 -16.34
N PHE A 170 1.17 9.95 -17.43
CA PHE A 170 2.49 9.30 -17.41
C PHE A 170 3.63 10.28 -17.61
#